data_AF-A0A2X2TAS4-F1
#
_entry.id   AF-A0A2X2TAS4-F1
#
_cell.length_a   1.000
_cell.length_b   1.000
_cell.length_c   1.000
_cell.angle_alpha   90.00
_cell.angle_beta   90.00
_cell.angle_gamma   90.00
#
_symmetry.space_group_name_H-M   'P 1'
#
loop_
_entity.id
_entity.type
_entity.pdbx_description
1 polymer ?
#
loop_
_entity_poly.entity_id
_entity_poly.type
_entity_poly.pdbx_seq_one_letter_code
_entity_poly.pdbx_strand_id
1 'polypeptide(L)'
;MPPLGLLIGGVDFKQFALTLRDAQGDVPAVVMHYGVFIQNIFDFVIVAFAIFMAIKVINKLNRKKAEEPAAPPAPSKEEVLLSEIRDLLKEQNQRN
;
A
#
# COMPACT_ATOMS: atom_id res chain seq x y z
N MET A 1 17.42 -0.99 -17.02
CA MET A 1 17.31 -2.05 -16.00
C MET A 1 16.81 -1.36 -14.74
N PRO A 2 15.59 -1.64 -14.25
CA PRO A 2 15.22 -1.25 -12.91
C PRO A 2 16.25 -1.84 -11.92
N PRO A 3 16.66 -1.12 -10.85
CA PRO A 3 17.66 -1.58 -9.88
C PRO A 3 17.36 -2.95 -9.24
N LEU A 4 16.11 -3.40 -9.34
CA LEU A 4 15.62 -4.66 -8.81
C LEU A 4 16.20 -5.90 -9.53
N GLY A 5 16.56 -5.80 -10.82
CA GLY A 5 17.12 -6.95 -11.56
C GLY A 5 18.47 -7.44 -11.02
N LEU A 6 19.25 -6.55 -10.40
CA LEU A 6 20.52 -6.91 -9.74
C LEU A 6 20.30 -7.60 -8.38
N LEU A 7 19.18 -7.34 -7.70
CA LEU A 7 18.86 -7.92 -6.39
C LEU A 7 18.35 -9.36 -6.48
N ILE A 8 17.81 -9.79 -7.62
CA ILE A 8 17.23 -11.14 -7.83
C ILE A 8 18.28 -12.12 -8.39
N GLY A 9 19.57 -11.81 -8.24
CA GLY A 9 20.65 -12.73 -8.62
C GLY A 9 21.07 -12.69 -10.10
N GLY A 10 20.80 -11.59 -10.80
CA GLY A 10 21.31 -11.38 -12.16
C GLY A 10 20.59 -12.19 -13.24
N VAL A 11 19.33 -12.56 -13.03
CA VAL A 11 18.51 -13.22 -14.05
C VAL A 11 18.19 -12.21 -15.16
N ASP A 12 18.81 -12.38 -16.32
CA ASP A 12 18.60 -11.55 -17.51
C ASP A 12 17.73 -12.28 -18.54
N PHE A 13 16.43 -11.99 -18.54
CA PHE A 13 15.50 -12.58 -19.50
C PHE A 13 15.65 -12.02 -20.91
N LYS A 14 16.41 -10.93 -21.11
CA LYS A 14 16.54 -10.28 -22.43
C LYS A 14 17.31 -11.12 -23.44
N GLN A 15 18.09 -12.08 -22.98
CA GLN A 15 18.88 -12.98 -23.82
C GLN A 15 18.01 -14.01 -24.55
N PHE A 16 16.76 -14.19 -24.14
CA PHE A 16 15.82 -15.06 -24.85
C PHE A 16 15.41 -14.44 -26.18
N ALA A 17 15.82 -15.10 -27.25
CA ALA A 17 15.48 -14.73 -28.62
C ALA A 17 15.18 -15.99 -29.42
N LEU A 18 14.18 -15.90 -30.30
CA LEU A 18 13.85 -16.96 -31.24
C LEU A 18 14.27 -16.52 -32.63
N THR A 19 15.21 -17.24 -33.25
CA THR A 19 15.55 -17.04 -34.65
C THR A 19 14.48 -17.72 -35.50
N LEU A 20 13.65 -16.92 -36.16
CA LEU A 20 12.55 -17.38 -37.01
C LEU A 20 13.06 -17.77 -38.40
N ARG A 21 14.13 -17.12 -38.86
CA ARG A 21 14.79 -17.42 -40.13
C ARG A 21 16.28 -17.16 -40.01
N ASP A 22 17.07 -18.17 -40.32
CA ASP A 22 18.53 -18.03 -40.37
C ASP A 22 18.94 -17.10 -41.52
N ALA A 23 20.11 -16.48 -41.36
CA ALA A 23 20.70 -15.66 -42.40
C ALA A 23 21.07 -16.54 -43.60
N GLN A 24 20.72 -16.10 -44.82
CA GLN A 24 21.13 -16.75 -46.06
C GLN A 24 21.69 -15.71 -47.02
N GLY A 25 22.97 -15.87 -47.39
CA GLY A 25 23.70 -14.91 -48.22
C GLY A 25 23.72 -13.53 -47.58
N ASP A 26 23.32 -12.51 -48.34
CA ASP A 26 23.24 -11.11 -47.87
C ASP A 26 21.97 -10.80 -47.06
N VAL A 27 21.06 -11.76 -46.86
CA VAL A 27 19.82 -11.49 -46.13
C VAL A 27 20.01 -11.76 -44.62
N PRO A 28 19.81 -10.75 -43.75
CA PRO A 28 20.00 -10.90 -42.32
C PRO A 28 18.99 -11.88 -41.70
N ALA A 29 19.39 -12.50 -40.59
CA ALA A 29 18.54 -13.38 -39.82
C ALA A 29 17.36 -12.60 -39.21
N VAL A 30 16.18 -13.21 -39.22
CA VAL A 30 15.00 -12.65 -38.56
C VAL A 30 14.95 -13.20 -37.16
N VAL A 31 15.27 -12.36 -36.18
CA VAL A 31 15.33 -12.72 -34.76
C VAL A 31 14.25 -11.98 -34.01
N MET A 32 13.43 -12.71 -33.25
CA MET A 32 12.42 -12.18 -32.35
C MET A 32 12.93 -12.18 -30.92
N HIS A 33 13.22 -11.00 -30.38
CA HIS A 33 13.68 -10.82 -29.00
C HIS A 33 12.51 -10.75 -28.01
N TYR A 34 11.83 -11.87 -27.80
CA TYR A 34 10.71 -11.96 -26.84
C TYR A 34 11.16 -11.90 -25.37
N GLY A 35 12.45 -12.11 -25.11
CA GLY A 35 13.04 -11.99 -23.79
C GLY A 35 12.83 -10.62 -23.14
N VAL A 36 12.87 -9.54 -23.93
CA VAL A 36 12.61 -8.18 -23.44
C VAL A 36 11.15 -8.01 -23.02
N PHE A 37 10.22 -8.66 -23.72
CA PHE A 37 8.81 -8.64 -23.34
C PHE A 37 8.58 -9.35 -22.00
N ILE A 38 9.19 -10.53 -21.81
CA ILE A 38 9.14 -11.26 -20.54
C ILE A 38 9.76 -10.42 -19.41
N GLN A 39 10.93 -9.82 -19.65
CA GLN A 39 11.57 -8.91 -18.70
C GLN A 39 10.62 -7.80 -18.25
N ASN A 40 9.94 -7.14 -19.20
CA ASN A 40 9.02 -6.05 -18.88
C ASN A 40 7.81 -6.52 -18.06
N ILE A 41 7.29 -7.73 -18.33
CA ILE A 41 6.22 -8.33 -17.52
C ILE A 41 6.71 -8.57 -16.10
N PHE A 42 7.89 -9.18 -15.93
CA PHE A 42 8.48 -9.41 -14.61
C PHE A 42 8.69 -8.10 -13.85
N ASP A 43 9.27 -7.10 -14.49
CA ASP A 43 9.49 -5.77 -13.91
C ASP A 43 8.16 -5.14 -13.46
N PHE A 44 7.12 -5.22 -14.30
CA PHE A 44 5.77 -4.73 -13.96
C PHE A 44 5.18 -5.47 -12.74
N VAL A 45 5.26 -6.79 -12.70
CA VAL A 45 4.74 -7.61 -11.59
C VAL A 45 5.46 -7.27 -10.29
N ILE A 46 6.78 -7.12 -10.31
CA ILE A 46 7.56 -6.78 -9.11
C ILE A 46 7.19 -5.38 -8.62
N VAL A 47 7.12 -4.39 -9.51
CA VAL A 47 6.74 -3.02 -9.14
C VAL A 47 5.31 -2.98 -8.59
N ALA A 48 4.37 -3.66 -9.23
CA ALA A 48 3.00 -3.78 -8.75
C ALA A 48 2.92 -4.46 -7.36
N PHE A 49 3.69 -5.53 -7.16
CA PHE A 49 3.79 -6.21 -5.87
C PHE A 49 4.39 -5.33 -4.77
N ALA A 50 5.44 -4.56 -5.10
CA ALA A 50 6.06 -3.62 -4.17
C ALA A 50 5.08 -2.51 -3.75
N ILE A 51 4.35 -1.92 -4.71
CA ILE A 51 3.31 -0.92 -4.45
C ILE A 51 2.19 -1.53 -3.60
N PHE A 52 1.73 -2.74 -3.92
CA PHE A 52 0.71 -3.45 -3.15
C PHE A 52 1.15 -3.69 -1.69
N MET A 53 2.39 -4.13 -1.47
CA MET A 53 2.97 -4.29 -0.13
C MET A 53 3.03 -2.96 0.62
N ALA A 54 3.47 -1.88 -0.03
CA ALA A 54 3.52 -0.55 0.56
C ALA A 54 2.12 -0.07 1.01
N ILE A 55 1.12 -0.18 0.14
CA ILE A 55 -0.28 0.16 0.47
C ILE A 55 -0.80 -0.70 1.61
N LYS A 56 -0.53 -2.01 1.60
CA LYS A 56 -0.95 -2.93 2.67
C LYS A 56 -0.34 -2.55 4.02
N VAL A 57 0.94 -2.17 4.06
CA VAL A 57 1.61 -1.71 5.27
C VAL A 57 0.99 -0.40 5.77
N ILE A 58 0.80 0.58 4.88
CA ILE A 58 0.17 1.87 5.23
C ILE A 58 -1.25 1.65 5.78
N ASN A 59 -2.07 0.84 5.12
CA ASN A 59 -3.43 0.53 5.57
C ASN A 59 -3.44 -0.22 6.92
N LYS A 60 -2.49 -1.12 7.15
CA LYS A 60 -2.34 -1.83 8.43
C LYS A 60 -1.96 -0.87 9.57
N LEU A 61 -1.07 0.08 9.30
CA LEU A 61 -0.66 1.10 10.28
C LEU A 61 -1.78 2.10 10.56
N ASN A 62 -2.50 2.55 9.53
CA ASN A 62 -3.66 3.43 9.70
C ASN A 62 -4.81 2.77 10.48
N ARG A 63 -5.06 1.46 10.29
CA ARG A 63 -6.04 0.73 11.11
C ARG A 63 -5.66 0.69 12.59
N LYS A 64 -4.38 0.50 12.91
CA LYS A 64 -3.91 0.52 14.30
C LYS A 64 -4.04 1.90 14.96
N LYS A 65 -3.96 2.98 14.18
CA LYS A 65 -4.14 4.35 14.68
C LYS A 65 -5.60 4.71 14.95
N ALA A 66 -6.54 4.02 14.30
CA ALA A 66 -7.97 4.15 14.57
C ALA A 66 -8.45 3.32 15.79
N GLU A 67 -7.56 2.51 16.37
CA GLU A 67 -7.80 1.70 17.58
C GLU A 67 -7.25 2.36 18.85
N GLU A 68 -6.73 3.59 18.80
CA GLU A 68 -6.72 4.39 20.02
C GLU A 68 -8.18 4.55 20.45
N PRO A 69 -8.57 4.04 21.64
CA PRO A 69 -9.94 4.19 22.09
C PRO A 69 -10.22 5.68 22.07
N ALA A 70 -11.15 6.09 21.19
CA ALA A 70 -11.63 7.45 21.14
C ALA A 70 -11.89 7.83 22.60
N ALA A 71 -11.18 8.86 23.08
CA ALA A 71 -11.38 9.34 24.44
C ALA A 71 -12.89 9.48 24.62
N PRO A 72 -13.47 8.96 25.73
CA PRO A 72 -14.91 8.98 25.92
C PRO A 72 -15.39 10.40 25.60
N PRO A 73 -16.45 10.53 24.76
CA PRO A 73 -16.87 11.82 24.25
C PRO A 73 -16.96 12.79 25.42
N ALA A 74 -16.38 13.98 25.24
CA ALA A 74 -16.51 15.02 26.25
C ALA A 74 -18.00 15.18 26.57
N PRO A 75 -18.37 15.28 27.87
CA PRO A 75 -19.76 15.31 28.27
C PRO A 75 -20.50 16.41 27.50
N SER A 76 -21.70 16.10 27.03
CA SER A 76 -22.48 17.05 26.25
C SER A 76 -22.79 18.28 27.12
N LYS A 77 -23.05 19.44 26.49
CA LYS A 77 -23.46 20.64 27.23
C LYS A 77 -24.68 20.36 28.12
N GLU A 78 -25.57 19.47 27.67
CA GLU A 78 -26.73 19.03 28.43
C GLU A 78 -26.32 18.21 29.66
N GLU A 79 -25.38 17.26 29.54
CA GLU A 79 -24.86 16.50 30.68
C GLU A 79 -24.18 17.40 31.72
N VAL A 80 -23.44 18.43 31.26
CA VAL A 80 -22.84 19.43 32.14
C VAL A 80 -23.92 20.24 32.87
N LEU A 81 -24.91 20.77 32.14
CA LEU A 81 -26.01 21.53 32.74
C LEU A 81 -26.82 20.67 33.72
N LEU A 82 -27.07 19.40 33.41
CA LEU A 82 -27.75 18.47 34.31
C LEU A 82 -26.93 18.19 35.58
N SER A 83 -25.59 18.13 35.47
CA SER A 83 -24.72 17.99 36.63
C SER A 83 -24.74 19.24 37.52
N GLU A 84 -24.73 20.43 36.94
CA GLU A 84 -24.85 21.70 37.65
C GLU A 84 -26.23 21.83 38.33
N ILE A 85 -27.31 21.49 37.63
CA ILE A 85 -28.67 21.52 38.18
C ILE A 85 -28.80 20.54 39.36
N ARG A 86 -28.22 19.33 39.26
CA ARG A 86 -28.20 18.36 40.36
C ARG A 86 -27.51 18.94 41.60
N ASP A 87 -26.38 19.61 41.40
CA ASP A 87 -25.60 20.16 42.51
C ASP A 87 -26.32 21.35 43.15
N LEU A 88 -26.93 22.22 42.35
CA LEU A 88 -27.79 23.32 42.83
C LEU A 88 -29.02 22.82 43.60
N LEU A 89 -29.70 21.78 43.11
CA LEU A 89 -30.84 21.16 43.79
C LEU A 89 -30.43 20.53 45.13
N LYS A 90 -29.26 19.89 45.17
CA LYS A 90 -28.73 19.32 46.41
C LYS A 90 -28.44 20.41 47.44
N GLU A 91 -27.86 21.53 47.01
CA GLU A 91 -27.61 22.68 47.88
C GLU A 91 -28.91 23.31 48.40
N GLN A 92 -29.92 23.46 47.53
CA GLN A 92 -31.25 23.96 47.91
C GLN A 92 -31.94 23.05 48.92
N ASN A 93 -31.85 21.73 48.74
CA ASN A 93 -32.46 20.75 49.64
C ASN A 93 -31.71 20.59 50.98
N GLN A 94 -30.46 21.04 51.07
CA GLN A 94 -29.71 21.14 52.34
C GLN A 94 -29.96 22.47 53.08
N ARG A 95 -30.46 23.50 52.39
CA ARG A 95 -30.81 24.80 52.97
C ARG A 95 -32.25 24.87 53.50
N ASN A 96 -33.10 23.90 53.17
CA ASN A 96 -34.44 23.71 53.73
C ASN A 96 -34.42 22.64 54.82
#